data_AF-A0A2E2KJK4-F1
#
_entry.id   AF-A0A2E2KJK4-F1
#
_cell.length_a   1.000
_cell.length_b   1.000
_cell.length_c   1.000
_cell.angle_alpha   90.00
_cell.angle_beta   90.00
_cell.angle_gamma   90.00
#
_symmetry.space_group_name_H-M   'P 1'
#
loop_
_entity.id
_entity.type
_entity.pdbx_description
1 polymer ?
#
loop_
_entity_poly.entity_id
_entity_poly.type
_entity_poly.pdbx_seq_one_letter_code
_entity_poly.pdbx_strand_id
1 'polypeptide(L)'
;RWIEVGQASPERLRKGVSRADQVKLYAYGSEVDIWWAKHRDAMNTLPKTEVFSFSAEEVEPLGAICDRNMEVTITISEQQLFIATGDQQFEVLLSRLS
;
A
#
# COMPACT_ATOMS: atom_id res chain seq x y z
N ARG A 1 4.69 12.85 8.68
CA ARG A 1 4.10 11.55 8.29
C ARG A 1 5.20 10.70 7.67
N TRP A 2 5.21 9.40 7.94
CA TRP A 2 6.11 8.41 7.32
C TRP A 2 5.28 7.49 6.43
N ILE A 3 5.69 7.33 5.18
CA ILE A 3 5.07 6.41 4.22
C ILE A 3 6.11 5.34 3.90
N GLU A 4 5.71 4.09 4.06
CA GLU A 4 6.50 2.92 3.70
C GLU A 4 5.72 2.09 2.67
N VAL A 5 6.45 1.42 1.79
CA VAL A 5 5.86 0.63 0.70
C VAL A 5 6.48 -0.77 0.67
N GLY A 6 5.71 -1.75 0.20
CA GLY A 6 6.14 -3.14 0.11
C GLY A 6 5.97 -3.91 1.42
N GLN A 7 6.78 -4.95 1.62
CA GLN A 7 6.65 -5.90 2.74
C GLN A 7 7.72 -5.63 3.80
N ALA A 8 7.62 -4.50 4.48
CA ALA A 8 8.59 -4.06 5.46
C ALA A 8 8.63 -4.95 6.72
N SER A 9 9.73 -4.90 7.48
CA SER A 9 9.80 -5.56 8.78
C SER A 9 9.25 -4.66 9.91
N PRO A 10 8.83 -5.22 11.06
CA PRO A 10 8.44 -4.42 12.22
C PRO A 10 9.53 -3.44 12.70
N GLU A 11 10.81 -3.81 12.61
CA GLU A 11 11.94 -2.95 12.97
C GLU A 11 12.04 -1.72 12.08
N ARG A 12 11.73 -1.88 10.78
CA ARG A 12 11.69 -0.77 9.83
C ARG A 12 10.58 0.21 10.20
N LEU A 13 9.38 -0.29 10.50
CA LEU A 13 8.26 0.55 10.93
C LEU A 13 8.53 1.24 12.28
N ARG A 14 9.19 0.56 13.23
CA ARG A 14 9.59 1.15 14.51
C ARG A 14 10.50 2.37 14.36
N LYS A 15 11.37 2.39 13.34
CA LYS A 15 12.16 3.59 12.98
C LYS A 15 11.28 4.73 12.47
N GLY A 16 10.20 4.42 11.75
CA GLY A 16 9.20 5.41 11.32
C GLY A 16 8.43 6.00 12.51
N VAL A 17 8.01 5.14 13.45
CA VAL A 17 7.27 5.54 14.65
C VAL A 17 8.03 6.55 15.51
N SER A 18 9.36 6.42 15.61
CA SER A 18 10.20 7.36 16.37
C SER A 18 10.46 8.69 15.65
N ARG A 19 10.12 8.79 14.35
CA ARG A 19 10.46 9.94 13.49
C ARG A 19 9.24 10.68 12.94
N ALA A 20 8.04 10.16 13.15
CA ALA A 20 6.81 10.74 12.60
C ALA A 20 5.60 10.50 13.50
N ASP A 21 4.63 11.41 13.43
CA ASP A 21 3.36 11.29 14.17
C ASP A 21 2.36 10.29 13.58
N GLN A 22 2.65 9.77 12.38
CA GLN A 22 1.85 8.76 11.71
C GLN A 22 2.76 7.97 10.76
N VAL A 23 2.62 6.65 10.79
CA VAL A 23 3.27 5.69 9.89
C VAL A 23 2.19 4.98 9.10
N LYS A 24 2.28 4.99 7.77
CA LYS A 24 1.43 4.19 6.89
C LYS A 24 2.30 3.26 6.07
N LEU A 25 1.97 1.97 6.08
CA LEU A 25 2.58 0.96 5.22
C LEU A 25 1.57 0.53 4.16
N TYR A 26 1.97 0.62 2.89
CA TYR A 26 1.21 0.13 1.74
C TYR A 26 1.90 -1.08 1.14
N ALA A 27 1.44 -2.27 1.55
CA ALA A 27 1.96 -3.54 1.07
C ALA A 27 1.36 -3.90 -0.29
N TYR A 28 2.14 -4.61 -1.10
CA TYR A 28 1.74 -5.14 -2.41
C TYR A 28 2.57 -6.40 -2.71
N GLY A 29 2.15 -7.15 -3.72
CA GLY A 29 2.72 -8.45 -4.09
C GLY A 29 1.80 -9.61 -3.73
N SER A 30 2.01 -10.77 -4.36
CA SER A 30 1.16 -11.96 -4.17
C SER A 30 1.41 -12.66 -2.84
N GLU A 31 2.56 -12.41 -2.22
CA GLU A 31 3.00 -12.99 -0.95
C GLU A 31 2.62 -12.16 0.29
N VAL A 32 1.82 -11.09 0.12
CA VAL A 32 1.39 -10.20 1.22
C VAL A 32 0.68 -10.97 2.33
N ASP A 33 -0.19 -11.93 2.02
CA ASP A 33 -0.91 -12.70 3.04
C ASP A 33 0.03 -13.52 3.92
N ILE A 34 1.05 -14.13 3.30
CA ILE A 34 2.08 -14.92 4.00
C ILE A 34 2.93 -13.99 4.88
N TRP A 35 3.35 -12.86 4.32
CA TRP A 35 4.11 -11.84 5.05
C TRP A 35 3.32 -11.27 6.24
N TRP A 36 2.04 -10.97 6.05
CA TRP A 36 1.18 -10.41 7.08
C TRP A 36 0.95 -11.42 8.20
N ALA A 37 0.66 -12.69 7.88
CA ALA A 37 0.49 -13.75 8.86
C ALA A 37 1.72 -13.89 9.79
N LYS A 38 2.94 -13.66 9.26
CA LYS A 38 4.19 -13.72 10.03
C LYS A 38 4.43 -12.50 10.92
N HIS A 39 3.99 -11.31 10.54
CA HIS A 39 4.39 -10.06 11.21
C HIS A 39 3.24 -9.30 11.89
N ARG A 40 1.98 -9.66 11.64
CA ARG A 40 0.80 -8.91 12.10
C ARG A 40 0.82 -8.63 13.60
N ASP A 41 1.17 -9.61 14.43
CA ASP A 41 1.15 -9.47 15.88
C ASP A 41 2.14 -8.40 16.34
N ALA A 42 3.35 -8.41 15.77
CA ALA A 42 4.36 -7.39 16.06
C ALA A 42 3.97 -6.02 15.51
N MET A 43 3.41 -5.95 14.30
CA MET A 43 3.03 -4.69 13.66
C MET A 43 1.84 -4.01 14.35
N ASN A 44 0.86 -4.79 14.80
CA ASN A 44 -0.31 -4.27 15.52
C ASN A 44 0.04 -3.66 16.88
N THR A 45 1.20 -4.01 17.46
CA THR A 45 1.68 -3.36 18.71
C THR A 45 2.34 -2.01 18.46
N LEU A 46 2.68 -1.67 17.21
CA LEU A 46 3.37 -0.42 16.90
C LEU A 46 2.38 0.75 16.96
N PRO A 47 2.61 1.74 17.84
CA PRO A 47 1.70 2.88 17.92
C PRO A 47 1.79 3.71 16.63
N LYS A 48 0.74 4.48 16.35
CA LYS A 48 0.69 5.41 15.20
C LYS A 48 0.85 4.73 13.83
N THR A 49 0.69 3.41 13.76
CA THR A 49 0.94 2.62 12.55
C THR A 49 -0.36 2.12 11.96
N GLU A 50 -0.54 2.33 10.66
CA GLU A 50 -1.62 1.73 9.88
C GLU A 50 -1.00 0.94 8.73
N VAL A 51 -1.49 -0.28 8.52
CA VAL A 51 -1.03 -1.16 7.45
C VAL A 51 -2.17 -1.39 6.48
N PHE A 52 -1.88 -1.26 5.20
CA PHE A 52 -2.82 -1.50 4.11
C PHE A 52 -2.18 -2.42 3.09
N SER A 53 -3.01 -3.08 2.28
CA SER A 53 -2.57 -3.87 1.14
C SER A 53 -3.40 -3.53 -0.09
N PHE A 54 -2.73 -3.54 -1.24
CA PHE A 54 -3.41 -3.55 -2.53
C PHE A 54 -3.64 -4.98 -3.01
N SER A 55 -4.72 -5.21 -3.76
CA SER A 55 -4.87 -6.45 -4.52
C SER A 55 -3.73 -6.59 -5.53
N ALA A 56 -3.02 -7.73 -5.49
CA ALA A 56 -1.89 -7.96 -6.38
C ALA A 56 -2.35 -8.04 -7.85
N GLU A 57 -3.48 -8.71 -8.11
CA GLU A 57 -4.05 -8.86 -9.45
C GLU A 57 -4.45 -7.53 -10.06
N GLU A 58 -5.01 -6.62 -9.26
CA GLU A 58 -5.47 -5.31 -9.75
C GLU A 58 -4.31 -4.33 -10.00
N VAL A 59 -3.22 -4.46 -9.23
CA VAL A 59 -2.03 -3.59 -9.37
C VAL A 59 -1.07 -4.06 -10.45
N GLU A 60 -0.99 -5.37 -10.74
CA GLU A 60 -0.06 -5.93 -11.71
C GLU A 60 -0.11 -5.24 -13.10
N PRO A 61 -1.29 -4.94 -13.69
CA PRO A 61 -1.38 -4.25 -14.98
C PRO A 61 -0.85 -2.81 -14.96
N LEU A 62 -0.85 -2.15 -13.80
CA LEU A 62 -0.42 -0.74 -13.69
C LEU A 62 1.06 -0.55 -13.99
N GLY A 63 1.88 -1.59 -13.78
CA GLY A 63 3.32 -1.51 -14.11
C GLY A 63 3.57 -1.36 -15.61
N ALA A 64 2.70 -1.93 -16.45
CA ALA A 64 2.87 -1.94 -17.91
C ALA A 64 2.55 -0.59 -18.56
N ILE A 65 1.80 0.28 -17.88
CA ILE A 65 1.37 1.58 -18.40
C ILE A 65 2.24 2.75 -17.92
N CYS A 66 3.26 2.47 -17.11
CA CYS A 66 4.20 3.47 -16.65
C CYS A 66 5.01 4.03 -17.83
N ASP A 67 4.77 5.30 -18.16
CA ASP A 67 5.54 6.05 -19.16
C ASP A 67 6.47 7.08 -18.49
N ARG A 68 7.47 7.56 -19.23
CA ARG A 68 8.32 8.68 -18.81
C ARG A 68 7.51 9.95 -18.56
N ASN A 69 6.46 10.18 -19.35
CA ASN A 69 5.53 11.29 -19.17
C ASN A 69 4.12 10.72 -19.09
N MET A 70 3.46 10.87 -17.95
CA MET A 70 2.13 10.32 -17.72
C MET A 70 1.22 11.36 -17.07
N GLU A 71 -0.01 11.45 -17.56
CA GLU A 71 -1.09 12.18 -16.91
C GLU A 71 -2.07 11.16 -16.33
N VAL A 72 -2.17 11.13 -15.00
CA VAL A 72 -3.03 10.19 -14.30
C VAL A 72 -4.06 10.95 -13.50
N THR A 73 -5.32 10.59 -13.69
CA THR A 73 -6.41 10.99 -12.81
C THR A 73 -6.71 9.84 -11.85
N ILE A 74 -6.66 10.12 -10.55
CA ILE A 74 -7.02 9.15 -9.50
C ILE A 74 -8.23 9.68 -8.74
N THR A 75 -9.32 8.93 -8.79
CA THR A 75 -10.51 9.16 -7.96
C THR A 75 -10.54 8.14 -6.84
N ILE A 76 -10.70 8.62 -5.60
CA ILE A 76 -10.77 7.75 -4.42
C ILE A 76 -12.18 7.80 -3.86
N SER A 77 -12.82 6.63 -3.75
CA SER A 77 -14.14 6.47 -3.15
C SER A 77 -14.10 5.29 -2.18
N GLU A 78 -14.35 5.56 -0.91
CA GLU A 78 -14.22 4.58 0.18
C GLU A 78 -12.84 3.90 0.20
N GLN A 79 -12.76 2.61 -0.17
CA GLN A 79 -11.54 1.81 -0.25
C GLN A 79 -11.10 1.57 -1.70
N GLN A 80 -11.83 2.13 -2.66
CA GLN A 80 -11.59 1.93 -4.08
C GLN A 80 -10.85 3.11 -4.69
N LEU A 81 -9.85 2.80 -5.52
CA LEU A 81 -9.11 3.75 -6.34
C LEU A 81 -9.48 3.49 -7.80
N PHE A 82 -10.05 4.50 -8.45
CA PHE A 82 -10.27 4.51 -9.89
C PHE A 82 -9.15 5.32 -10.53
N ILE A 83 -8.34 4.65 -11.35
CA ILE A 83 -7.14 5.22 -11.96
C ILE A 83 -7.39 5.32 -13.47
N ALA A 84 -7.30 6.52 -14.03
CA ALA A 84 -7.46 6.77 -15.46
C ALA A 84 -6.20 7.42 -16.04
N THR A 85 -5.76 6.92 -17.19
CA THR A 85 -4.60 7.44 -17.95
C THR A 85 -4.85 7.25 -19.45
N GLY A 86 -4.98 8.36 -20.19
CA GLY A 86 -5.45 8.32 -21.58
C GLY A 86 -6.77 7.58 -21.71
N ASP A 87 -6.81 6.54 -22.56
CA ASP A 87 -7.98 5.69 -22.79
C ASP A 87 -8.03 4.45 -21.86
N GLN A 88 -7.11 4.32 -20.92
CA GLN A 88 -7.03 3.17 -20.01
C GLN A 88 -7.61 3.53 -18.63
N GLN A 89 -8.35 2.59 -18.05
CA GLN A 89 -8.95 2.71 -16.72
C GLN A 89 -8.70 1.45 -15.91
N PHE A 90 -8.42 1.64 -14.62
CA PHE A 90 -8.14 0.57 -13.66
C PHE A 90 -8.89 0.83 -12.36
N GLU A 91 -9.28 -0.26 -11.71
CA GLU A 91 -9.86 -0.25 -10.38
C GLU A 91 -8.92 -0.99 -9.45
N VAL A 92 -8.59 -0.37 -8.32
CA VAL A 92 -7.73 -0.98 -7.30
C VAL A 92 -8.37 -0.84 -5.94
N LEU A 93 -8.55 -1.97 -5.26
CA LEU A 93 -8.99 -2.06 -3.89
C LEU A 93 -7.81 -1.88 -2.93
N LEU A 94 -7.99 -0.99 -1.96
CA LEU A 94 -7.09 -0.78 -0.83
C LEU A 94 -7.73 -1.33 0.44
N SER A 95 -7.22 -2.45 0.93
CA SER A 95 -7.71 -3.10 2.14
C SER A 95 -6.87 -2.69 3.35
N ARG A 96 -7.53 -2.35 4.47
CA ARG A 96 -6.83 -2.18 5.74
C ARG A 96 -6.51 -3.54 6.35
N LEU A 97 -5.25 -3.76 6.71
CA LEU A 97 -4.81 -4.95 7.42
C LEU A 97 -4.88 -4.70 8.94
N SER A 98 -5.43 -5.68 9.65
CA SER A 98 -5.60 -5.69 11.10
C SER A 98 -5.20 -7.04 11.69
#